data_AF-F8PLZ7-F1
#
_entry.id   AF-F8PLZ7-F1
#
_cell.length_a   1.000
_cell.length_b   1.000
_cell.length_c   1.000
_cell.angle_alpha   90.00
_cell.angle_beta   90.00
_cell.angle_gamma   90.00
#
_symmetry.space_group_name_H-M   'P 1'
#
loop_
_entity.id
_entity.type
_entity.pdbx_description
1 polymer ?
#
loop_
_entity_poly.entity_id
_entity_poly.type
_entity_poly.pdbx_seq_one_letter_code
_entity_poly.pdbx_strand_id
1 'polypeptide(L)' 'LVVTDEAPMQHCHGIKALDHTLRDILDNQLPFGGIIIIFGGDFHQTTPVVPRGSRQCII' A
#
# COMPACT_ATOMS: atom_id res chain seq x y z
N LEU A 1 -5.99 13.59 -3.73
CA LEU A 1 -5.81 12.55 -4.77
C LEU A 1 -4.38 12.07 -4.70
N VAL A 2 -4.17 10.80 -4.39
CA VAL A 2 -2.84 10.17 -4.36
C VAL A 2 -2.81 9.14 -5.46
N VAL A 3 -1.84 9.21 -6.37
CA VAL A 3 -1.61 8.21 -7.41
C VAL A 3 -0.29 7.53 -7.09
N THR A 4 -0.32 6.22 -6.93
CA THR A 4 0.89 5.42 -6.80
C THR A 4 0.98 4.53 -8.03
N ASP A 5 2.12 4.58 -8.72
CA ASP A 5 2.51 3.56 -9.68
C ASP A 5 3.22 2.43 -8.91
N GLU A 6 3.29 1.22 -9.46
CA GLU A 6 3.88 0.03 -8.80
C GLU A 6 3.22 -0.39 -7.46
N ALA A 7 1.91 -0.18 -7.31
CA ALA A 7 1.14 -0.71 -6.17
C ALA A 7 1.43 -2.19 -5.81
N PRO A 8 1.59 -3.15 -6.76
CA PRO A 8 1.87 -4.54 -6.42
C PRO A 8 3.27 -4.77 -5.83
N MET A 9 4.21 -3.83 -5.99
CA MET A 9 5.53 -3.90 -5.37
C MET A 9 5.56 -3.37 -3.94
N GLN A 10 4.46 -2.81 -3.44
CA GLN A 10 4.34 -2.38 -2.05
C GLN A 10 3.91 -3.56 -1.16
N HIS A 11 4.58 -3.73 -0.03
CA HIS A 11 4.14 -4.72 0.95
C HIS A 11 2.75 -4.33 1.50
N CYS A 12 1.84 -5.31 1.61
CA CYS A 12 0.54 -5.17 2.28
C CYS A 12 0.60 -4.41 3.62
N HIS A 13 1.68 -4.57 4.40
CA HIS A 13 1.90 -3.82 5.64
C HIS A 13 2.10 -2.31 5.43
N GLY A 14 2.79 -1.91 4.36
CA GLY A 14 3.01 -0.50 4.03
C GLY A 14 1.70 0.21 3.67
N ILE A 15 0.83 -0.45 2.89
CA ILE A 15 -0.48 0.11 2.53
C ILE A 15 -1.38 0.25 3.76
N LYS A 16 -1.37 -0.74 4.68
CA LYS A 16 -2.12 -0.68 5.94
C LYS A 16 -1.61 0.41 6.87
N ALA A 17 -0.29 0.57 7.00
CA ALA A 17 0.31 1.64 7.78
C ALA A 17 -0.03 3.02 7.20
N LEU A 18 -0.02 3.15 5.87
CA LEU A 18 -0.42 4.38 5.18
C LEU A 18 -1.89 4.72 5.47
N ASP A 19 -2.80 3.75 5.34
CA ASP A 19 -4.23 3.93 5.65
C ASP A 19 -4.44 4.37 7.11
N HIS A 20 -3.82 3.67 8.09
CA HIS A 20 -3.90 4.06 9.50
C HIS A 20 -3.37 5.48 9.74
N THR A 21 -2.21 5.80 9.17
CA THR A 21 -1.60 7.13 9.31
C THR A 21 -2.49 8.22 8.73
N LEU A 22 -3.10 7.99 7.55
CA LEU A 22 -3.97 8.97 6.93
C LEU A 22 -5.28 9.16 7.70
N ARG A 23 -5.84 8.08 8.28
CA ARG A 23 -7.01 8.19 9.16
C ARG A 23 -6.69 8.99 10.42
N ASP A 24 -5.54 8.75 11.04
CA ASP A 24 -5.11 9.46 12.25
C ASP A 24 -4.85 10.95 11.99
N ILE A 25 -4.17 11.29 10.87
CA ILE A 25 -3.86 12.70 10.53
C ILE A 25 -5.13 13.49 10.19
N LEU A 26 -6.08 12.84 9.51
CA LEU A 26 -7.28 13.50 9.01
C LEU A 26 -8.48 13.41 9.97
N ASP A 27 -8.28 12.75 11.13
CA ASP A 27 -9.33 12.43 12.11
C ASP A 27 -10.61 11.89 11.44
N ASN A 28 -10.41 11.01 10.46
CA ASN A 28 -11.48 10.51 9.59
C ASN A 28 -11.34 9.00 9.42
N GLN A 29 -12.40 8.28 9.82
CA GLN A 29 -12.44 6.81 9.79
C GLN A 29 -12.78 6.23 8.42
N LEU A 30 -13.02 7.08 7.40
CA LEU A 30 -13.11 6.62 6.02
C LEU A 30 -11.76 6.02 5.56
N PRO A 31 -11.77 5.07 4.61
CA PRO A 31 -10.55 4.54 4.03
C PRO A 31 -9.61 5.67 3.57
N PHE A 32 -8.33 5.59 3.94
CA PHE A 32 -7.30 6.58 3.70
C PHE A 32 -7.68 8.01 4.16
N GLY A 33 -8.49 8.12 5.22
CA GLY A 33 -9.00 9.38 5.75
C GLY A 33 -9.91 10.13 4.77
N GLY A 34 -10.54 9.42 3.82
CA GLY A 34 -11.41 10.00 2.79
C GLY A 34 -10.66 10.52 1.56
N ILE A 35 -9.34 10.30 1.48
CA ILE A 35 -8.56 10.65 0.29
C ILE A 35 -8.79 9.60 -0.80
N ILE A 36 -9.08 10.07 -2.01
CA ILE A 36 -9.10 9.21 -3.21
C ILE A 36 -7.66 8.76 -3.50
N ILE A 37 -7.42 7.45 -3.43
CA ILE A 37 -6.16 6.81 -3.82
C ILE A 37 -6.38 5.97 -5.08
N ILE A 38 -5.51 6.16 -6.06
CA ILE A 38 -5.45 5.36 -7.28
C ILE A 38 -4.18 4.53 -7.23
N PHE A 39 -4.35 3.21 -7.13
CA PHE A 39 -3.29 2.22 -7.23
C PHE A 39 -3.13 1.83 -8.71
N GLY A 40 -2.10 2.37 -9.35
CA GLY A 40 -1.59 1.93 -10.64
C GLY A 40 -0.42 0.97 -10.45
N GLY A 41 -0.23 0.07 -11.40
CA GLY A 41 0.90 -0.84 -11.42
C GLY A 41 0.61 -2.05 -12.30
N ASP A 42 1.67 -2.68 -12.78
CA ASP A 42 1.56 -3.92 -13.53
C ASP A 42 1.49 -5.10 -12.54
N PHE A 43 0.29 -5.61 -12.31
CA PHE A 43 0.06 -6.80 -11.47
C PHE A 43 0.70 -8.08 -12.05
N HIS A 44 1.13 -8.05 -13.32
CA HIS A 44 1.89 -9.13 -13.95
C HIS A 44 3.41 -8.93 -13.84
N GLN A 45 3.89 -7.81 -13.29
CA GLN A 45 5.30 -7.56 -13.03
C GLN A 45 5.64 -8.01 -11.60
N THR A 46 6.50 -9.03 -11.53
CA THR A 46 7.09 -9.70 -10.35
C THR A 46 6.80 -9.14 -8.96
N THR A 47 6.35 -10.05 -8.08
CA THR A 47 6.16 -9.88 -6.63
C THR A 47 7.22 -9.02 -5.94
N PRO A 48 6.86 -8.29 -4.87
CA PRO A 48 7.78 -7.43 -4.12
C PRO A 48 9.03 -8.21 -3.70
N VAL A 49 10.19 -7.75 -4.15
CA VAL A 49 11.48 -8.36 -3.80
C VAL A 49 11.82 -7.97 -2.37
N VAL A 50 11.68 -8.93 -1.44
CA VAL A 50 12.12 -8.75 -0.05
C VAL A 50 13.53 -9.32 0.07
N PRO A 51 14.61 -8.50 0.06
CA PRO A 51 15.97 -9.02 0.24
C PRO A 51 16.08 -9.67 1.63
N ARG A 52 16.41 -10.96 1.64
CA ARG A 52 16.46 -11.83 2.86
C ARG A 52 15.08 -12.16 3.48
N GLY A 53 13.97 -11.96 2.78
CA GLY A 53 12.64 -12.34 3.25
C GLY A 53 12.38 -13.85 3.18
N SER A 54 11.65 -14.39 4.17
CA SER A 54 11.08 -15.74 4.06
C SER A 54 9.86 -15.71 3.12
N ARG A 55 9.45 -16.86 2.56
CA ARG A 55 8.25 -16.96 1.69
C ARG A 55 6.98 -16.37 2.34
N GLN A 56 6.95 -16.25 3.67
CA GLN A 56 5.84 -15.69 4.43
C GLN A 56 5.75 -14.16 4.34
N CYS A 57 6.83 -13.46 3.95
CA CYS A 57 6.84 -12.00 3.73
C CYS A 57 6.37 -11.60 2.33
N ILE A 58 6.08 -12.56 1.45
CA ILE A 58 5.60 -12.32 0.07
C ILE A 58 4.06 -12.29 0.03
N ILE A 59 3.38 -12.27 1.19
CA ILE A 59 1.91 -12.36 1.31
C ILE A 59 1.34 -11.07 1.91
#